data_AF-A0A6L5JZI4-F1
#
_entry.id   AF-A0A6L5JZI4-F1
#
_cell.length_a   1.000
_cell.length_b   1.000
_cell.length_c   1.000
_cell.angle_alpha   90.00
_cell.angle_beta   90.00
_cell.angle_gamma   90.00
#
_symmetry.space_group_name_H-M   'P 1'
#
loop_
_entity.id
_entity.type
_entity.pdbx_description
1 polymer ?
#
loop_
_entity_poly.entity_id
_entity_poly.type
_entity_poly.pdbx_seq_one_letter_code
_entity_poly.pdbx_strand_id
1 'polypeptide(L)'
;MAHALLWPAHPQLLPDELLSSWLVRIAAANGIKVQRLCWELFGNAKSPWNRDVDRSAPDWLIEAIALHTGCRKREVLASTLTTYRHRLYRSPRFSGHLHWVTPILSRGMRRKGYGQQFCPACLADGTIPYFRKFWRLALATYCPTHRIELLDACPQCASPVMHYRGDFGREIDDALPMNLCPVCFADFREAPRRRVQFATVETQLMFDGATHSLTQPLNQVGQFNHGFFAILRKLCMIMGSNRSQGRFLRYLGKTLRIEVTRAESGKRECFETLRRDERHRWLQCGLWVMATPQERLQASLDSHALRWNVLLADFPDAPGWYSTLVESLTHRKPRTKRQSP
;
A
#
# COMPACT_ATOMS: atom_id res chain seq x y z
N MET A 1 15.30 14.07 41.18
CA MET A 1 16.28 13.27 40.44
C MET A 1 15.99 13.42 38.96
N ALA A 2 16.90 14.06 38.22
CA ALA A 2 16.77 14.19 36.76
C ALA A 2 17.03 12.82 36.14
N HIS A 3 15.98 12.00 36.06
CA HIS A 3 16.06 10.70 35.38
C HIS A 3 16.38 10.97 33.91
N ALA A 4 17.33 10.21 33.38
CA ALA A 4 17.77 10.32 31.98
C ALA A 4 16.55 10.40 31.05
N LEU A 5 16.54 11.39 30.15
CA LEU A 5 15.45 11.61 29.18
C LEU A 5 15.30 10.42 28.21
N LEU A 6 16.32 9.58 28.07
CA LEU A 6 16.37 8.43 27.17
C LEU A 6 15.85 7.15 27.82
N TRP A 7 15.23 6.27 27.02
CA TRP A 7 14.94 4.91 27.45
C TRP A 7 16.24 4.10 27.63
N PRO A 8 16.27 3.14 28.59
CA PRO A 8 17.43 2.28 28.82
C PRO A 8 17.96 1.63 27.54
N ALA A 9 17.07 1.09 26.72
CA ALA A 9 17.37 0.65 25.36
C ALA A 9 16.62 1.52 24.34
N HIS A 10 17.36 2.00 23.33
CA HIS A 10 16.84 2.91 22.31
C HIS A 10 17.36 2.44 20.94
N PRO A 11 16.81 1.34 20.40
CA PRO A 11 17.29 0.77 19.16
C PRO A 11 17.12 1.77 18.01
N GLN A 12 18.15 1.88 17.17
CA GLN A 12 18.11 2.78 16.02
C GLN A 12 17.12 2.30 14.96
N LEU A 13 16.53 3.27 14.26
CA LEU A 13 15.61 3.03 13.16
C LEU A 13 16.33 2.31 12.01
N LEU A 14 15.72 1.25 11.49
CA LEU A 14 16.26 0.50 10.35
C LEU A 14 15.82 1.10 9.01
N PRO A 15 16.53 0.83 7.90
CA PRO A 15 16.19 1.36 6.60
C PRO A 15 14.76 1.00 6.18
N ASP A 16 13.94 1.99 5.84
CA ASP A 16 12.52 1.85 5.47
C ASP A 16 11.62 1.21 6.55
N GLU A 17 12.02 1.23 7.83
CA GLU A 17 11.22 0.66 8.93
C GLU A 17 9.94 1.45 9.21
N LEU A 18 8.83 0.74 9.42
CA LEU A 18 7.56 1.30 9.88
C LEU A 18 7.63 1.73 11.34
N LEU A 19 6.96 2.84 11.67
CA LEU A 19 6.80 3.29 13.05
C LEU A 19 6.25 2.18 13.97
N SER A 20 5.22 1.45 13.54
CA SER A 20 4.65 0.33 14.29
C SER A 20 5.64 -0.81 14.50
N SER A 21 6.51 -1.10 13.51
CA SER A 21 7.60 -2.08 13.64
C SER A 21 8.63 -1.62 14.66
N TRP A 22 9.02 -0.36 14.58
CA TRP A 22 10.02 0.22 15.45
C TRP A 22 9.54 0.26 16.92
N LEU A 23 8.28 0.60 17.16
CA LEU A 23 7.66 0.54 18.49
C LEU A 23 7.72 -0.86 19.11
N VAL A 24 7.53 -1.92 18.32
CA VAL A 24 7.66 -3.31 18.80
C VAL A 24 9.11 -3.61 19.19
N ARG A 25 10.10 -3.15 18.41
CA ARG A 25 11.52 -3.32 18.75
C ARG A 25 11.93 -2.52 19.97
N ILE A 26 11.45 -1.29 20.12
CA ILE A 26 11.68 -0.48 21.32
C ILE A 26 11.12 -1.19 22.54
N ALA A 27 9.88 -1.69 22.47
CA ALA A 27 9.24 -2.39 23.57
C ALA A 27 10.03 -3.66 23.97
N ALA A 28 10.37 -4.49 22.98
CA ALA A 28 11.16 -5.71 23.18
C ALA A 28 12.55 -5.42 23.78
N ALA A 29 13.24 -4.39 23.29
CA ALA A 29 14.56 -4.02 23.79
C ALA A 29 14.56 -3.51 25.24
N ASN A 30 13.42 -2.99 25.73
CA ASN A 30 13.24 -2.54 27.10
C ASN A 30 12.52 -3.58 27.99
N GLY A 31 12.24 -4.78 27.49
CA GLY A 31 11.55 -5.82 28.26
C GLY A 31 10.14 -5.43 28.71
N ILE A 32 9.43 -4.63 27.91
CA ILE A 32 8.05 -4.22 28.21
C ILE A 32 7.11 -4.60 27.08
N LYS A 33 5.84 -4.85 27.43
CA LYS A 33 4.78 -5.10 26.44
C LYS A 33 4.57 -3.85 25.58
N VAL A 34 4.36 -4.02 24.28
CA VAL A 34 4.13 -2.93 23.32
C VAL A 34 2.91 -2.09 23.71
N GLN A 35 1.88 -2.74 24.27
CA GLN A 35 0.71 -2.06 24.78
C GLN A 35 1.04 -1.16 25.97
N ARG A 36 1.94 -1.58 26.87
CA ARG A 36 2.38 -0.77 28.01
C ARG A 36 3.19 0.44 27.57
N LEU A 37 4.17 0.24 26.67
CA LEU A 37 4.91 1.35 26.04
C LEU A 37 3.93 2.37 25.42
N CYS A 38 2.92 1.86 24.71
CA CYS A 38 1.89 2.72 24.13
C CYS A 38 0.99 3.37 25.19
N TRP A 39 0.71 2.76 26.32
CA TRP A 39 -0.06 3.44 27.37
C TRP A 39 0.71 4.58 28.02
N GLU A 40 2.00 4.38 28.25
CA GLU A 40 2.89 5.42 28.78
C GLU A 40 2.99 6.62 27.83
N LEU A 41 2.97 6.37 26.51
CA LEU A 41 3.01 7.43 25.49
C LEU A 41 1.63 8.06 25.21
N PHE A 42 0.58 7.26 25.02
CA PHE A 42 -0.74 7.70 24.51
C PHE A 42 -1.77 8.00 25.61
N GLY A 43 -1.52 7.55 26.84
CA GLY A 43 -2.52 7.45 27.91
C GLY A 43 -3.56 6.34 27.67
N ASN A 44 -4.17 5.85 28.75
CA ASN A 44 -5.12 4.71 28.71
C ASN A 44 -6.35 4.93 27.82
N ALA A 45 -6.72 6.18 27.53
CA ALA A 45 -7.91 6.52 26.75
C ALA A 45 -7.74 6.32 25.22
N LYS A 46 -6.52 6.09 24.71
CA LYS A 46 -6.24 6.04 23.26
C LYS A 46 -5.29 4.89 22.91
N SER A 47 -5.82 3.74 22.48
CA SER A 47 -4.97 2.68 21.91
C SER A 47 -4.49 3.05 20.50
N PRO A 48 -3.17 3.17 20.25
CA PRO A 48 -2.65 3.42 18.90
C PRO A 48 -3.05 2.36 17.90
N TRP A 49 -3.26 1.14 18.38
CA TRP A 49 -3.57 -0.04 17.56
C TRP A 49 -5.03 -0.07 17.08
N ASN A 50 -5.89 0.79 17.62
CA ASN A 50 -7.23 1.03 17.08
C ASN A 50 -7.21 2.07 15.94
N ARG A 51 -6.08 2.75 15.75
CA ARG A 51 -5.83 3.69 14.66
C ARG A 51 -4.67 3.17 13.82
N ASP A 52 -4.45 3.79 12.67
CA ASP A 52 -3.30 3.48 11.82
C ASP A 52 -2.15 4.42 12.19
N VAL A 53 -1.36 4.04 13.21
CA VAL A 53 -0.25 4.86 13.73
C VAL A 53 0.79 5.17 12.65
N ASP A 54 0.99 4.26 11.70
CA ASP A 54 1.90 4.44 10.58
C ASP A 54 1.43 5.54 9.61
N ARG A 55 0.11 5.74 9.50
CA ARG A 55 -0.51 6.74 8.61
C ARG A 55 -0.68 8.10 9.27
N SER A 56 -1.09 8.12 10.54
CA SER A 56 -1.53 9.32 11.25
C SER A 56 -0.96 9.36 12.67
N ALA A 57 0.37 9.28 12.78
CA ALA A 57 1.07 9.53 14.03
C ALA A 57 0.86 11.00 14.45
N PRO A 58 0.34 11.27 15.66
CA PRO A 58 0.19 12.63 16.13
C PRO A 58 1.54 13.24 16.53
N ASP A 59 1.69 14.56 16.41
CA ASP A 59 2.97 15.24 16.65
C ASP A 59 3.55 14.95 18.04
N TRP A 60 2.72 14.98 19.09
CA TRP A 60 3.16 14.67 20.45
C TRP A 60 3.80 13.27 20.57
N LEU A 61 3.39 12.29 19.77
CA LEU A 61 3.97 10.94 19.77
C LEU A 61 5.36 10.97 19.13
N ILE A 62 5.47 11.68 18.01
CA ILE A 62 6.74 11.88 17.32
C ILE A 62 7.74 12.55 18.26
N GLU A 63 7.27 13.55 19.01
CA GLU A 63 8.08 14.27 20.00
C GLU A 63 8.53 13.37 21.15
N ALA A 64 7.61 12.59 21.72
CA ALA A 64 7.94 11.68 22.82
C ALA A 64 8.94 10.58 22.38
N ILE A 65 8.73 9.98 21.21
CA ILE A 65 9.67 8.99 20.67
C ILE A 65 11.02 9.64 20.38
N ALA A 66 11.05 10.82 19.76
CA ALA A 66 12.30 11.55 19.50
C ALA A 66 13.05 11.84 20.80
N LEU A 67 12.34 12.29 21.83
CA LEU A 67 12.90 12.57 23.14
C LEU A 67 13.53 11.32 23.77
N HIS A 68 12.79 10.20 23.80
CA HIS A 68 13.23 9.00 24.51
C HIS A 68 14.20 8.11 23.73
N THR A 69 14.30 8.27 22.41
CA THR A 69 15.26 7.52 21.57
C THR A 69 16.52 8.34 21.23
N GLY A 70 16.49 9.66 21.47
CA GLY A 70 17.54 10.58 21.03
C GLY A 70 17.53 10.86 19.52
N CYS A 71 16.58 10.29 18.76
CA CYS A 71 16.42 10.56 17.33
C CYS A 71 15.86 11.97 17.09
N ARG A 72 16.17 12.55 15.93
CA ARG A 72 15.55 13.82 15.51
C ARG A 72 14.10 13.58 15.14
N LYS A 73 13.21 14.54 15.40
CA LYS A 73 11.78 14.47 15.00
C LYS A 73 11.59 14.07 13.53
N ARG A 74 12.46 14.57 12.63
CA ARG A 74 12.45 14.24 11.20
C ARG A 74 12.71 12.77 10.90
N GLU A 75 13.54 12.09 11.70
CA GLU A 75 13.87 10.67 11.56
C GLU A 75 12.70 9.81 12.02
N VAL A 76 12.07 10.20 13.14
CA VAL A 76 10.84 9.57 13.62
C VAL A 76 9.71 9.73 12.59
N LEU A 77 9.51 10.95 12.06
CA LEU A 77 8.56 11.18 10.96
C LEU A 77 8.88 10.33 9.73
N ALA A 78 10.17 10.11 9.44
CA ALA A 78 10.59 9.29 8.31
C ALA A 78 10.18 7.81 8.45
N SER A 79 9.87 7.32 9.65
CA SER A 79 9.31 5.97 9.88
C SER A 79 7.80 5.85 9.56
N THR A 80 7.13 6.98 9.30
CA THR A 80 5.70 7.01 8.97
C THR A 80 5.45 7.05 7.46
N LEU A 81 4.21 6.74 7.07
CA LEU A 81 3.75 6.81 5.68
C LEU A 81 3.64 8.25 5.16
N THR A 82 3.78 9.27 6.02
CA THR A 82 3.82 10.68 5.62
C THR A 82 4.96 10.99 4.65
N THR A 83 6.00 10.16 4.63
CA THR A 83 7.10 10.23 3.64
C THR A 83 6.65 10.07 2.20
N TYR A 84 5.48 9.47 1.94
CA TYR A 84 4.89 9.35 0.61
C TYR A 84 3.96 10.51 0.24
N ARG A 85 3.79 11.50 1.13
CA ARG A 85 3.07 12.75 0.82
C ARG A 85 3.76 13.46 -0.34
N HIS A 86 2.98 14.15 -1.17
CA HIS A 86 3.38 14.78 -2.42
C HIS A 86 3.85 13.83 -3.52
N ARG A 87 4.14 12.56 -3.20
CA ARG A 87 4.35 11.49 -4.18
C ARG A 87 3.05 10.78 -4.52
N LEU A 88 2.44 10.12 -3.54
CA LEU A 88 1.27 9.27 -3.75
C LEU A 88 -0.05 10.01 -3.43
N TYR A 89 0.00 10.99 -2.55
CA TYR A 89 -1.16 11.78 -2.13
C TYR A 89 -0.76 13.20 -1.71
N ARG A 90 -1.64 14.18 -1.90
CA ARG A 90 -1.37 15.59 -1.55
C ARG A 90 -1.72 15.93 -0.10
N SER A 91 -2.93 15.56 0.31
CA SER A 91 -3.48 15.92 1.61
C SER A 91 -3.64 14.68 2.48
N PRO A 92 -3.25 14.77 3.77
CA PRO A 92 -3.57 13.71 4.71
C PRO A 92 -5.09 13.57 4.80
N ARG A 93 -5.56 12.33 4.92
CA ARG A 93 -6.94 12.03 5.27
C ARG A 93 -6.94 11.34 6.63
N PHE A 94 -7.68 11.88 7.59
CA PHE A 94 -7.81 11.29 8.93
C PHE A 94 -8.96 10.27 9.01
N SER A 95 -9.89 10.33 8.05
CA SER A 95 -11.00 9.38 7.89
C SER A 95 -10.98 8.76 6.49
N GLY A 96 -11.57 7.57 6.36
CA GLY A 96 -11.65 6.83 5.09
C GLY A 96 -10.31 6.33 4.54
N HIS A 97 -10.31 5.92 3.27
CA HIS A 97 -9.12 5.41 2.60
C HIS A 97 -8.18 6.55 2.18
N LEU A 98 -6.89 6.40 2.47
CA LEU A 98 -5.84 7.26 1.92
C LEU A 98 -5.35 6.65 0.63
N HIS A 99 -5.16 7.49 -0.39
CA HIS A 99 -4.74 7.02 -1.70
C HIS A 99 -3.42 6.26 -1.58
N TRP A 100 -3.38 5.08 -2.22
CA TRP A 100 -2.21 4.20 -2.26
C TRP A 100 -1.75 3.60 -0.92
N VAL A 101 -2.47 3.81 0.18
CA VAL A 101 -2.14 3.19 1.46
C VAL A 101 -3.13 2.07 1.76
N THR A 102 -2.62 0.86 1.98
CA THR A 102 -3.44 -0.29 2.34
C THR A 102 -4.04 -0.09 3.73
N PRO A 103 -5.38 -0.19 3.87
CA PRO A 103 -6.03 0.08 5.13
C PRO A 103 -5.86 -1.09 6.08
N ILE A 104 -5.46 -0.78 7.31
CA ILE A 104 -5.60 -1.69 8.43
C ILE A 104 -7.06 -1.59 8.92
N LEU A 105 -7.87 -2.61 8.62
CA LEU A 105 -9.26 -2.67 9.06
C LEU A 105 -9.36 -3.41 10.40
N SER A 106 -9.71 -2.68 11.46
CA SER A 106 -10.05 -3.23 12.77
C SER A 106 -11.54 -3.04 13.06
N ARG A 107 -12.25 -4.09 13.48
CA ARG A 107 -13.56 -3.98 14.15
C ARG A 107 -13.42 -4.57 15.54
N GLY A 108 -13.32 -3.71 16.56
CA GLY A 108 -12.92 -4.11 17.90
C GLY A 108 -11.53 -4.76 17.89
N MET A 109 -11.36 -5.84 18.66
CA MET A 109 -10.10 -6.59 18.76
C MET A 109 -9.82 -7.52 17.56
N ARG A 110 -10.80 -7.75 16.68
CA ARG A 110 -10.66 -8.61 15.49
C ARG A 110 -10.29 -7.77 14.26
N ARG A 111 -9.09 -7.99 13.73
CA ARG A 111 -8.61 -7.39 12.46
C ARG A 111 -9.14 -8.24 11.30
N LYS A 112 -9.86 -7.63 10.36
CA LYS A 112 -10.37 -8.29 9.14
C LYS A 112 -9.67 -7.84 7.86
N GLY A 113 -8.73 -6.88 7.96
CA GLY A 113 -8.04 -6.32 6.79
C GLY A 113 -6.65 -6.92 6.57
N TYR A 114 -6.31 -7.14 5.30
CA TYR A 114 -5.00 -7.64 4.83
C TYR A 114 -4.09 -6.47 4.42
N GLY A 115 -4.06 -5.45 5.29
CA GLY A 115 -3.39 -4.18 5.02
C GLY A 115 -1.89 -4.22 5.22
N GLN A 116 -1.39 -5.09 6.11
CA GLN A 116 0.04 -5.29 6.30
C GLN A 116 0.54 -6.42 5.41
N GLN A 117 1.67 -6.20 4.75
CA GLN A 117 2.34 -7.19 3.91
C GLN A 117 3.76 -7.47 4.41
N PHE A 118 4.38 -8.51 3.88
CA PHE A 118 5.80 -8.81 4.08
C PHE A 118 6.43 -9.52 2.89
N CYS A 119 7.76 -9.42 2.82
CA CYS A 119 8.60 -10.28 1.98
C CYS A 119 9.31 -11.30 2.88
N PRO A 120 9.11 -12.62 2.69
CA PRO A 120 9.77 -13.64 3.51
C PRO A 120 11.30 -13.56 3.43
N ALA A 121 11.84 -13.26 2.23
CA ALA A 121 13.28 -13.12 2.04
C ALA A 121 13.84 -11.89 2.76
N CYS A 122 13.19 -10.72 2.70
CA CYS A 122 13.64 -9.55 3.47
C CYS A 122 13.64 -9.78 4.98
N LEU A 123 12.71 -10.58 5.50
CA LEU A 123 12.68 -10.94 6.93
C LEU A 123 13.80 -11.94 7.29
N ALA A 124 14.32 -12.69 6.32
CA ALA A 124 15.38 -13.68 6.51
C ALA A 124 16.79 -13.11 6.29
N ASP A 125 16.94 -12.08 5.44
CA ASP A 125 18.24 -11.49 5.09
C ASP A 125 18.92 -10.74 6.25
N GLY A 126 18.13 -10.23 7.20
CA GLY A 126 18.62 -9.41 8.30
C GLY A 126 18.83 -10.21 9.59
N THR A 127 19.73 -9.72 10.44
CA THR A 127 19.86 -10.22 11.82
C THR A 127 18.61 -9.93 12.64
N ILE A 128 17.96 -8.80 12.40
CA ILE A 128 16.76 -8.35 13.10
C ILE A 128 15.60 -8.26 12.09
N PRO A 129 14.53 -9.05 12.23
CA PRO A 129 13.35 -8.92 11.38
C PRO A 129 12.63 -7.61 11.70
N TYR A 130 12.17 -6.92 10.66
CA TYR A 130 11.38 -5.69 10.78
C TYR A 130 10.45 -5.47 9.59
N PHE A 131 9.40 -4.70 9.80
CA PHE A 131 8.37 -4.42 8.80
C PHE A 131 8.60 -3.07 8.11
N ARG A 132 8.46 -3.08 6.79
CA ARG A 132 8.85 -1.96 5.91
C ARG A 132 7.69 -1.06 5.53
N LYS A 133 7.94 0.24 5.38
CA LYS A 133 6.91 1.21 4.95
C LYS A 133 6.39 0.90 3.57
N PHE A 134 7.27 0.49 2.65
CA PHE A 134 6.89 0.09 1.30
C PHE A 134 5.78 -0.98 1.31
N TRP A 135 5.79 -1.90 2.28
CA TRP A 135 4.81 -2.98 2.39
C TRP A 135 3.39 -2.54 2.81
N ARG A 136 3.20 -1.24 3.12
CA ARG A 136 1.90 -0.62 3.37
C ARG A 136 1.34 0.13 2.17
N LEU A 137 2.01 0.06 1.02
CA LEU A 137 1.55 0.68 -0.20
C LEU A 137 0.70 -0.29 -1.02
N ALA A 138 -0.43 0.19 -1.53
CA ALA A 138 -1.32 -0.63 -2.36
C ALA A 138 -0.66 -1.07 -3.68
N LEU A 139 0.36 -0.33 -4.15
CA LEU A 139 1.18 -0.70 -5.30
C LEU A 139 2.22 -1.79 -4.99
N ALA A 140 2.59 -1.96 -3.71
CA ALA A 140 3.57 -2.96 -3.28
C ALA A 140 2.94 -4.34 -3.32
N THR A 141 3.10 -5.02 -4.44
CA THR A 141 2.57 -6.37 -4.66
C THR A 141 3.68 -7.41 -4.80
N TYR A 142 4.91 -6.97 -5.04
CA TYR A 142 6.11 -7.80 -5.00
C TYR A 142 7.24 -7.02 -4.34
N CYS A 143 8.26 -7.74 -3.89
CA CYS A 143 9.49 -7.16 -3.39
C CYS A 143 10.40 -6.78 -4.57
N PRO A 144 10.78 -5.50 -4.73
CA PRO A 144 11.69 -5.09 -5.81
C PRO A 144 13.08 -5.71 -5.68
N THR A 145 13.55 -5.95 -4.46
CA THR A 145 14.87 -6.55 -4.17
C THR A 145 14.89 -8.04 -4.52
N HIS A 146 13.93 -8.82 -4.01
CA HIS A 146 13.95 -10.29 -4.15
C HIS A 146 13.18 -10.82 -5.35
N ARG A 147 12.41 -9.97 -6.05
CA ARG A 147 11.58 -10.36 -7.20
C ARG A 147 10.58 -11.48 -6.87
N ILE A 148 10.11 -11.50 -5.62
CA ILE A 148 9.07 -12.40 -5.15
C ILE A 148 7.82 -11.64 -4.75
N GLU A 149 6.70 -12.33 -4.83
CA GLU A 149 5.41 -11.85 -4.40
C GLU A 149 5.41 -11.48 -2.90
N LEU A 150 4.78 -10.36 -2.54
CA LEU A 150 4.54 -10.03 -1.14
C LEU A 150 3.35 -10.83 -0.61
N LEU A 151 3.41 -11.23 0.65
CA LEU A 151 2.32 -11.92 1.34
C LEU A 151 1.59 -10.96 2.27
N ASP A 152 0.26 -11.00 2.28
CA ASP A 152 -0.61 -10.15 3.10
C ASP A 152 -1.34 -10.93 4.22
N ALA A 153 -1.08 -12.24 4.30
CA ALA A 153 -1.61 -13.17 5.30
C ALA A 153 -0.58 -14.26 5.64
N CYS A 154 -0.76 -14.91 6.78
CA CYS A 154 -0.03 -16.13 7.13
C CYS A 154 -0.37 -17.25 6.12
N PRO A 155 0.63 -17.92 5.50
CA PRO A 155 0.36 -19.00 4.56
C PRO A 155 -0.19 -20.27 5.22
N GLN A 156 -0.03 -20.45 6.54
CA GLN A 156 -0.50 -21.63 7.26
C GLN A 156 -1.94 -21.48 7.77
N CYS A 157 -2.29 -20.36 8.41
CA CYS A 157 -3.60 -20.17 9.03
C CYS A 157 -4.46 -19.07 8.39
N ALA A 158 -3.99 -18.48 7.29
CA ALA A 158 -4.64 -17.39 6.55
C ALA A 158 -4.95 -16.11 7.36
N SER A 159 -4.49 -16.01 8.61
CA SER A 159 -4.72 -14.81 9.42
C SER A 159 -4.01 -13.61 8.79
N PRO A 160 -4.59 -12.39 8.86
CA PRO A 160 -3.88 -11.18 8.47
C PRO A 160 -2.57 -11.01 9.22
N VAL A 161 -1.61 -10.35 8.59
CA VAL A 161 -0.30 -10.07 9.20
C VAL A 161 -0.47 -9.01 10.30
N MET A 162 -0.05 -9.36 11.53
CA MET A 162 -0.21 -8.54 12.73
C MET A 162 1.06 -8.57 13.58
N HIS A 163 2.16 -8.08 13.02
CA HIS A 163 3.52 -8.14 13.60
C HIS A 163 3.65 -7.53 15.01
N TYR A 164 2.74 -6.64 15.38
CA TYR A 164 2.71 -5.95 16.68
C TYR A 164 1.89 -6.69 17.75
N ARG A 165 1.38 -7.91 17.48
CA ARG A 165 0.57 -8.70 18.42
C ARG A 165 1.32 -9.86 19.08
N GLY A 166 2.64 -9.89 18.99
CA GLY A 166 3.45 -10.99 19.53
C GLY A 166 3.29 -11.20 21.04
N ASP A 167 2.98 -10.15 21.79
CA ASP A 167 2.83 -10.14 23.25
C ASP A 167 1.38 -10.09 23.75
N PHE A 168 0.38 -10.08 22.84
CA PHE A 168 -1.03 -9.94 23.21
C PHE A 168 -1.53 -11.18 23.94
N GLY A 169 -1.96 -11.01 25.19
CA GLY A 169 -2.44 -12.12 26.03
C GLY A 169 -1.33 -13.07 26.48
N ARG A 170 -0.07 -12.63 26.43
CA ARG A 170 1.12 -13.39 26.85
C ARG A 170 1.87 -12.63 27.94
N GLU A 171 2.64 -13.37 28.73
CA GLU A 171 3.69 -12.74 29.53
C GLU A 171 4.87 -12.31 28.65
N ILE A 172 5.69 -11.41 29.18
CA ILE A 172 6.78 -10.81 28.39
C ILE A 172 7.81 -11.86 27.98
N ASP A 173 8.08 -12.84 28.84
CA ASP A 173 9.01 -13.94 28.60
C ASP A 173 8.49 -14.91 27.51
N ASP A 174 7.17 -14.95 27.31
CA ASP A 174 6.49 -15.75 26.28
C ASP A 174 6.15 -14.94 25.02
N ALA A 175 6.58 -13.68 24.93
CA ALA A 175 6.26 -12.81 23.81
C ALA A 175 6.89 -13.34 22.51
N LEU A 176 6.08 -13.45 21.46
CA LEU A 176 6.55 -13.94 20.17
C LEU A 176 7.28 -12.83 19.42
N PRO A 177 8.43 -13.14 18.78
CA PRO A 177 9.10 -12.17 17.92
C PRO A 177 8.24 -11.87 16.69
N MET A 178 8.43 -10.68 16.11
CA MET A 178 7.53 -10.14 15.09
C MET A 178 7.50 -10.91 13.76
N ASN A 179 8.48 -11.79 13.53
CA ASN A 179 8.52 -12.68 12.38
C ASN A 179 7.62 -13.91 12.55
N LEU A 180 7.04 -14.16 13.73
CA LEU A 180 6.11 -15.25 13.93
C LEU A 180 4.66 -14.79 13.80
N CYS A 181 3.83 -15.68 13.26
CA CYS A 181 2.39 -15.49 13.24
C CYS A 181 1.83 -15.52 14.68
N PRO A 182 1.12 -14.48 15.16
CA PRO A 182 0.59 -14.46 16.53
C PRO A 182 -0.56 -15.46 16.76
N VAL A 183 -1.06 -16.10 15.69
CA VAL A 183 -2.18 -17.07 15.74
C VAL A 183 -1.69 -18.51 15.75
N CYS A 184 -0.84 -18.89 14.80
CA CYS A 184 -0.37 -20.28 14.64
C CYS A 184 1.15 -20.46 14.79
N PHE A 185 1.88 -19.39 15.12
CA PHE A 185 3.33 -19.39 15.37
C PHE A 185 4.21 -19.74 14.16
N ALA A 186 3.64 -19.88 12.97
CA ALA A 186 4.38 -20.01 11.72
C ALA A 186 5.42 -18.90 11.56
N ASP A 187 6.64 -19.25 11.16
CA ASP A 187 7.68 -18.28 10.84
C ASP A 187 7.48 -17.68 9.44
N PHE A 188 7.30 -16.37 9.38
CA PHE A 188 7.16 -15.64 8.13
C PHE A 188 8.43 -15.68 7.27
N ARG A 189 9.62 -15.96 7.83
CA ARG A 189 10.88 -16.12 7.08
C ARG A 189 10.88 -17.38 6.19
N GLU A 190 10.13 -18.38 6.60
CA GLU A 190 9.98 -19.68 5.93
C GLU A 190 8.79 -19.72 4.98
N ALA A 191 8.01 -18.63 4.90
CA ALA A 191 6.86 -18.58 4.02
C ALA A 191 7.26 -18.76 2.54
N PRO A 192 6.37 -19.33 1.69
CA PRO A 192 6.67 -19.62 0.29
C PRO A 192 7.17 -18.40 -0.49
N ARG A 193 8.27 -18.60 -1.24
CA ARG A 193 8.92 -17.55 -2.04
C ARG A 193 8.56 -17.72 -3.52
N ARG A 194 7.40 -17.22 -3.91
CA ARG A 194 6.93 -17.28 -5.31
C ARG A 194 7.49 -16.12 -6.12
N ARG A 195 8.09 -16.40 -7.27
CA ARG A 195 8.54 -15.33 -8.20
C ARG A 195 7.33 -14.55 -8.71
N VAL A 196 7.46 -13.23 -8.77
CA VAL A 196 6.44 -12.38 -9.39
C VAL A 196 6.38 -12.63 -10.89
N GLN A 197 5.18 -12.58 -11.46
CA GLN A 197 4.96 -12.75 -12.90
C GLN A 197 4.29 -11.51 -13.48
N PHE A 198 4.69 -11.13 -14.70
CA PHE A 198 4.13 -10.01 -15.44
C PHE A 198 3.59 -10.48 -16.78
N ALA A 199 2.49 -9.89 -17.23
CA ALA A 199 1.81 -10.20 -18.49
C ALA A 199 2.68 -9.83 -19.70
N THR A 200 3.44 -8.74 -19.60
CA THR A 200 4.35 -8.28 -20.65
C THR A 200 5.62 -7.68 -20.05
N VAL A 201 6.71 -7.71 -20.83
CA VAL A 201 8.00 -7.08 -20.46
C VAL A 201 7.83 -5.58 -20.26
N GLU A 202 7.06 -4.91 -21.11
CA GLU A 202 6.77 -3.48 -20.97
C GLU A 202 6.05 -3.16 -19.65
N THR A 203 5.07 -3.98 -19.25
CA THR A 203 4.37 -3.83 -17.96
C THR A 203 5.33 -4.01 -16.80
N GLN A 204 6.23 -5.01 -16.88
CA GLN A 204 7.27 -5.21 -15.89
C GLN A 204 8.17 -3.98 -15.75
N LEU A 205 8.67 -3.43 -16.85
CA LEU A 205 9.54 -2.24 -16.85
C LEU A 205 8.83 -1.01 -16.24
N MET A 206 7.56 -0.78 -16.59
CA MET A 206 6.75 0.28 -16.01
C MET A 206 6.53 0.09 -14.50
N PHE A 207 6.29 -1.15 -14.05
CA PHE A 207 6.12 -1.48 -12.65
C PHE A 207 7.42 -1.28 -11.86
N ASP A 208 8.54 -1.75 -12.41
CA ASP A 208 9.87 -1.60 -11.82
C ASP A 208 10.26 -0.13 -11.70
N GLY A 209 10.05 0.67 -12.76
CA GLY A 209 10.29 2.11 -12.71
C GLY A 209 9.41 2.84 -11.69
N ALA A 210 8.11 2.51 -11.65
CA ALA A 210 7.19 3.10 -10.68
C ALA A 210 7.60 2.75 -9.24
N THR A 211 7.95 1.50 -8.97
CA THR A 211 8.39 1.03 -7.65
C THR A 211 9.71 1.66 -7.24
N HIS A 212 10.70 1.65 -8.15
CA HIS A 212 12.01 2.24 -7.90
C HIS A 212 11.89 3.74 -7.59
N SER A 213 11.03 4.46 -8.31
CA SER A 213 10.83 5.90 -8.07
C SER A 213 10.50 6.22 -6.61
N LEU A 214 9.77 5.34 -5.91
CA LEU A 214 9.34 5.57 -4.52
C LEU A 214 10.47 5.48 -3.50
N THR A 215 11.61 4.92 -3.90
CA THR A 215 12.84 4.88 -3.10
C THR A 215 13.74 6.10 -3.35
N GLN A 216 13.45 6.87 -4.40
CA GLN A 216 14.26 8.01 -4.83
C GLN A 216 13.73 9.34 -4.25
N PRO A 217 14.61 10.34 -4.08
CA PRO A 217 14.23 11.70 -3.71
C PRO A 217 13.13 12.32 -4.59
N LEU A 218 12.33 13.25 -4.05
CA LEU A 218 11.19 13.87 -4.74
C LEU A 218 11.54 14.69 -6.00
N ASN A 219 12.79 15.11 -6.13
CA ASN A 219 13.31 15.83 -7.29
C ASN A 219 13.82 14.90 -8.40
N GLN A 220 13.91 13.58 -8.17
CA GLN A 220 14.50 12.60 -9.10
C GLN A 220 13.46 11.59 -9.62
N VAL A 221 12.20 12.01 -9.72
CA VAL A 221 11.06 11.10 -9.93
C VAL A 221 10.76 10.85 -11.40
N GLY A 222 11.33 11.66 -12.30
CA GLY A 222 11.10 11.61 -13.73
C GLY A 222 9.60 11.60 -14.07
N GLN A 223 9.20 10.66 -14.93
CA GLN A 223 7.81 10.46 -15.33
C GLN A 223 6.90 9.95 -14.19
N PHE A 224 7.46 9.33 -13.15
CA PHE A 224 6.71 8.71 -12.04
C PHE A 224 6.40 9.72 -10.93
N ASN A 225 5.86 10.88 -11.33
CA ASN A 225 5.44 11.94 -10.43
C ASN A 225 4.04 11.69 -9.85
N HIS A 226 3.55 12.62 -9.03
CA HIS A 226 2.21 12.52 -8.45
C HIS A 226 1.09 12.32 -9.48
N GLY A 227 1.18 13.02 -10.62
CA GLY A 227 0.20 12.91 -11.70
C GLY A 227 0.11 11.51 -12.28
N PHE A 228 1.26 10.85 -12.50
CA PHE A 228 1.32 9.46 -12.92
C PHE A 228 0.57 8.54 -11.95
N PHE A 229 0.88 8.62 -10.65
CA PHE A 229 0.22 7.79 -9.63
C PHE A 229 -1.26 8.13 -9.47
N ALA A 230 -1.67 9.39 -9.66
CA ALA A 230 -3.07 9.78 -9.62
C ALA A 230 -3.86 9.15 -10.78
N ILE A 231 -3.31 9.16 -12.00
CA ILE A 231 -3.95 8.56 -13.18
C ILE A 231 -3.98 7.04 -13.07
N LEU A 232 -2.87 6.40 -12.68
CA LEU A 232 -2.82 4.95 -12.50
C LEU A 232 -3.88 4.49 -11.48
N ARG A 233 -4.02 5.21 -10.37
CA ARG A 233 -5.06 4.94 -9.37
C ARG A 233 -6.45 5.13 -9.96
N LYS A 234 -6.66 6.20 -10.73
CA LYS A 234 -7.93 6.48 -11.40
C LYS A 234 -8.34 5.33 -12.33
N LEU A 235 -7.41 4.79 -13.11
CA LEU A 235 -7.64 3.61 -13.95
C LEU A 235 -8.03 2.39 -13.12
N CYS A 236 -7.33 2.12 -12.01
CA CYS A 236 -7.69 1.05 -11.07
C CYS A 236 -9.11 1.23 -10.51
N MET A 237 -9.50 2.45 -10.16
CA MET A 237 -10.86 2.74 -9.69
C MET A 237 -11.92 2.58 -10.78
N ILE A 238 -11.59 2.83 -12.05
CA ILE A 238 -12.49 2.58 -13.19
C ILE A 238 -12.69 1.06 -13.40
N MET A 239 -11.63 0.27 -13.26
CA MET A 239 -11.68 -1.20 -13.36
C MET A 239 -12.65 -1.82 -12.34
N GLY A 240 -12.65 -1.31 -11.09
CA GLY A 240 -13.57 -1.76 -10.04
C GLY A 240 -14.96 -1.12 -10.05
N SER A 241 -15.20 -0.14 -10.92
CA SER A 241 -16.44 0.64 -10.92
C SER A 241 -17.67 -0.17 -11.29
N ASN A 242 -18.76 -0.01 -10.53
CA ASN A 242 -20.06 -0.59 -10.87
C ASN A 242 -20.63 -0.05 -12.18
N ARG A 243 -20.31 1.21 -12.54
CA ARG A 243 -20.84 1.86 -13.75
C ARG A 243 -20.45 1.13 -15.04
N SER A 244 -19.31 0.42 -15.02
CA SER A 244 -18.81 -0.36 -16.16
C SER A 244 -19.11 -1.85 -16.04
N GLN A 245 -19.68 -2.34 -14.93
CA GLN A 245 -19.87 -3.76 -14.62
C GLN A 245 -18.61 -4.60 -14.87
N GLY A 246 -17.44 -4.04 -14.56
CA GLY A 246 -16.14 -4.68 -14.79
C GLY A 246 -15.81 -4.94 -16.27
N ARG A 247 -16.55 -4.36 -17.24
CA ARG A 247 -16.27 -4.56 -18.68
C ARG A 247 -14.85 -4.14 -19.05
N PHE A 248 -14.38 -3.03 -18.51
CA PHE A 248 -13.02 -2.55 -18.74
C PHE A 248 -11.97 -3.54 -18.21
N LEU A 249 -12.12 -4.00 -16.96
CA LEU A 249 -11.22 -4.99 -16.38
C LEU A 249 -11.21 -6.29 -17.18
N ARG A 250 -12.38 -6.82 -17.57
CA ARG A 250 -12.50 -8.05 -18.37
C ARG A 250 -11.88 -7.91 -19.76
N TYR A 251 -12.04 -6.75 -20.40
CA TYR A 251 -11.37 -6.46 -21.67
C TYR A 251 -9.85 -6.51 -21.50
N LEU A 252 -9.30 -5.80 -20.51
CA LEU A 252 -7.86 -5.81 -20.25
C LEU A 252 -7.33 -7.20 -19.87
N GLY A 253 -8.07 -7.95 -19.06
CA GLY A 253 -7.72 -9.34 -18.71
C GLY A 253 -7.63 -10.25 -19.93
N LYS A 254 -8.58 -10.15 -20.88
CA LYS A 254 -8.53 -10.87 -22.15
C LYS A 254 -7.34 -10.45 -23.01
N THR A 255 -7.12 -9.13 -23.14
CA THR A 255 -6.00 -8.58 -23.94
C THR A 255 -4.65 -9.01 -23.40
N LEU A 256 -4.48 -9.01 -22.08
CA LEU A 256 -3.25 -9.38 -21.39
C LEU A 256 -3.12 -10.87 -21.08
N ARG A 257 -4.17 -11.67 -21.37
CA ARG A 257 -4.26 -13.09 -21.02
C ARG A 257 -4.00 -13.36 -19.54
N ILE A 258 -4.50 -12.48 -18.68
CA ILE A 258 -4.44 -12.65 -17.22
C ILE A 258 -5.84 -12.89 -16.67
N GLU A 259 -5.92 -13.79 -15.70
CA GLU A 259 -7.16 -14.03 -14.98
C GLU A 259 -7.48 -12.82 -14.09
N VAL A 260 -8.65 -12.23 -14.31
CA VAL A 260 -9.13 -11.07 -13.55
C VAL A 260 -10.45 -11.43 -12.87
N THR A 261 -10.49 -11.24 -11.56
CA THR A 261 -11.67 -11.45 -10.73
C THR A 261 -12.20 -10.10 -10.24
N ARG A 262 -13.51 -10.06 -9.98
CA ARG A 262 -14.22 -8.91 -9.41
C ARG A 262 -15.22 -9.45 -8.40
N ALA A 263 -15.35 -8.84 -7.22
CA ALA A 263 -16.37 -9.29 -6.27
C ALA A 263 -17.78 -9.11 -6.85
N GLU A 264 -18.60 -10.14 -6.69
CA GLU A 264 -20.00 -10.18 -7.17
C GLU A 264 -20.91 -9.19 -6.43
N SER A 265 -20.48 -8.72 -5.26
CA SER A 265 -21.33 -8.07 -4.25
C SER A 265 -21.94 -6.70 -4.59
N GLY A 266 -21.80 -6.19 -5.82
CA GLY A 266 -22.42 -4.93 -6.25
C GLY A 266 -21.98 -3.67 -5.49
N LYS A 267 -21.06 -3.78 -4.52
CA LYS A 267 -20.46 -2.63 -3.82
C LYS A 267 -19.21 -2.17 -4.54
N ARG A 268 -18.97 -0.85 -4.56
CA ARG A 268 -17.76 -0.27 -5.14
C ARG A 268 -16.53 -0.80 -4.39
N GLU A 269 -15.71 -1.60 -5.05
CA GLU A 269 -14.45 -2.07 -4.50
C GLU A 269 -13.46 -0.89 -4.44
N CYS A 270 -12.87 -0.67 -3.27
CA CYS A 270 -11.76 0.25 -3.14
C CYS A 270 -10.49 -0.51 -3.51
N PHE A 271 -9.73 0.00 -4.49
CA PHE A 271 -8.51 -0.67 -4.95
C PHE A 271 -7.55 -1.02 -3.80
N GLU A 272 -7.38 -0.12 -2.83
CA GLU A 272 -6.50 -0.32 -1.67
C GLU A 272 -6.96 -1.45 -0.73
N THR A 273 -8.22 -1.88 -0.80
CA THR A 273 -8.79 -2.95 0.05
C THR A 273 -8.72 -4.35 -0.56
N LEU A 274 -8.46 -4.45 -1.87
CA LEU A 274 -8.33 -5.72 -2.58
C LEU A 274 -7.17 -6.56 -2.01
N ARG A 275 -7.18 -7.89 -2.19
CA ARG A 275 -6.03 -8.73 -1.80
C ARG A 275 -4.82 -8.45 -2.69
N ARG A 276 -3.64 -8.83 -2.22
CA ARG A 276 -2.38 -8.61 -2.97
C ARG A 276 -2.47 -9.07 -4.42
N ASP A 277 -2.95 -10.29 -4.68
CA ASP A 277 -3.01 -10.89 -6.02
C ASP A 277 -3.90 -10.09 -6.97
N GLU A 278 -5.07 -9.66 -6.47
CA GLU A 278 -6.02 -8.83 -7.21
C GLU A 278 -5.43 -7.46 -7.52
N ARG A 279 -4.81 -6.80 -6.53
CA ARG A 279 -4.10 -5.53 -6.74
C ARG A 279 -3.01 -5.70 -7.80
N HIS A 280 -2.26 -6.79 -7.76
CA HIS A 280 -1.18 -7.05 -8.71
C HIS A 280 -1.71 -7.12 -10.15
N ARG A 281 -2.76 -7.90 -10.39
CA ARG A 281 -3.41 -8.02 -11.71
C ARG A 281 -3.96 -6.67 -12.20
N TRP A 282 -4.62 -5.91 -11.32
CA TRP A 282 -5.18 -4.60 -11.68
C TRP A 282 -4.07 -3.58 -11.98
N LEU A 283 -2.96 -3.62 -11.24
CA LEU A 283 -1.81 -2.77 -11.52
C LEU A 283 -1.18 -3.12 -12.85
N GLN A 284 -1.06 -4.41 -13.20
CA GLN A 284 -0.59 -4.80 -14.53
C GLN A 284 -1.49 -4.23 -15.64
N CYS A 285 -2.82 -4.37 -15.51
CA CYS A 285 -3.78 -3.76 -16.42
C CYS A 285 -3.60 -2.23 -16.53
N GLY A 286 -3.49 -1.53 -15.39
CA GLY A 286 -3.37 -0.09 -15.35
C GLY A 286 -2.05 0.42 -15.93
N LEU A 287 -0.94 -0.24 -15.59
CA LEU A 287 0.40 0.10 -16.08
C LEU A 287 0.55 -0.20 -17.57
N TRP A 288 -0.07 -1.28 -18.05
CA TRP A 288 -0.19 -1.52 -19.48
C TRP A 288 -0.92 -0.34 -20.14
N VAL A 289 -2.09 0.08 -19.68
CA VAL A 289 -2.75 1.26 -20.26
C VAL A 289 -1.85 2.50 -20.20
N MET A 290 -1.12 2.72 -19.11
CA MET A 290 -0.22 3.87 -18.95
C MET A 290 1.01 3.87 -19.87
N ALA A 291 1.39 2.74 -20.47
CA ALA A 291 2.56 2.68 -21.35
C ALA A 291 2.29 3.32 -22.73
N THR A 292 1.12 3.07 -23.33
CA THR A 292 0.64 3.80 -24.52
C THR A 292 -0.80 4.31 -24.32
N PRO A 293 -1.01 5.35 -23.49
CA PRO A 293 -2.33 5.71 -22.99
C PRO A 293 -3.30 6.15 -24.10
N GLN A 294 -2.82 6.85 -25.13
CA GLN A 294 -3.69 7.30 -26.23
C GLN A 294 -4.27 6.12 -27.01
N GLU A 295 -3.42 5.19 -27.45
CA GLU A 295 -3.83 4.03 -28.24
C GLU A 295 -4.69 3.06 -27.42
N ARG A 296 -4.27 2.74 -26.19
CA ARG A 296 -4.93 1.72 -25.36
C ARG A 296 -6.28 2.21 -24.83
N LEU A 297 -6.40 3.50 -24.50
CA LEU A 297 -7.69 4.08 -24.14
C LEU A 297 -8.61 4.18 -25.35
N GLN A 298 -8.11 4.58 -26.52
CA GLN A 298 -8.91 4.60 -27.76
C GLN A 298 -9.45 3.20 -28.09
N ALA A 299 -8.59 2.18 -28.12
CA ALA A 299 -9.01 0.80 -28.38
C ALA A 299 -10.05 0.29 -27.36
N SER A 300 -9.93 0.69 -26.09
CA SER A 300 -10.91 0.34 -25.05
C SER A 300 -12.26 1.04 -25.21
N LEU A 301 -12.28 2.25 -25.78
CA LEU A 301 -13.50 3.00 -26.11
C LEU A 301 -14.17 2.38 -27.34
N ASP A 302 -13.39 2.06 -28.37
CA ASP A 302 -13.85 1.47 -29.63
C ASP A 302 -14.44 0.07 -29.41
N SER A 303 -13.87 -0.71 -28.48
CA SER A 303 -14.41 -2.01 -28.07
C SER A 303 -15.64 -1.91 -27.14
N HIS A 304 -16.12 -0.70 -26.85
CA HIS A 304 -17.18 -0.40 -25.90
C HIS A 304 -16.95 -0.91 -24.46
N ALA A 305 -15.71 -1.29 -24.12
CA ALA A 305 -15.35 -1.77 -22.79
C ALA A 305 -15.23 -0.61 -21.79
N LEU A 306 -14.85 0.56 -22.28
CA LEU A 306 -14.68 1.80 -21.53
C LEU A 306 -15.69 2.85 -22.01
N ARG A 307 -16.16 3.70 -21.09
CA ARG A 307 -17.02 4.85 -21.42
C ARG A 307 -16.23 6.12 -21.23
N TRP A 308 -16.26 7.04 -22.20
CA TRP A 308 -15.45 8.25 -22.17
C TRP A 308 -15.66 9.09 -20.89
N ASN A 309 -16.92 9.25 -20.47
CA ASN A 309 -17.30 10.12 -19.36
C ASN A 309 -16.75 9.69 -17.99
N VAL A 310 -16.24 8.46 -17.86
CA VAL A 310 -15.65 7.98 -16.60
C VAL A 310 -14.19 8.40 -16.42
N LEU A 311 -13.51 8.82 -17.50
CA LEU A 311 -12.07 9.12 -17.51
C LEU A 311 -11.71 10.32 -16.63
N LEU A 312 -12.53 11.37 -16.66
CA LEU A 312 -12.37 12.60 -15.86
C LEU A 312 -13.37 12.74 -14.71
N ALA A 313 -14.40 11.89 -14.64
CA ALA A 313 -15.38 11.94 -13.54
C ALA A 313 -14.73 11.78 -12.16
N ASP A 314 -15.12 12.59 -11.18
CA ASP A 314 -14.56 12.56 -9.81
C ASP A 314 -13.02 12.73 -9.77
N PHE A 315 -12.43 13.44 -10.75
CA PHE A 315 -10.98 13.66 -10.85
C PHE A 315 -10.65 15.13 -11.15
N PRO A 316 -10.96 16.08 -10.23
CA PRO A 316 -10.79 17.52 -10.48
C PRO A 316 -9.33 17.94 -10.66
N ASP A 317 -8.40 17.25 -10.00
CA ASP A 317 -6.95 17.51 -10.08
C ASP A 317 -6.24 16.67 -11.16
N ALA A 318 -6.92 16.36 -12.26
CA ALA A 318 -6.33 15.58 -13.35
C ALA A 318 -5.12 16.33 -13.96
N PRO A 319 -3.97 15.65 -14.20
CA PRO A 319 -2.83 16.29 -14.85
C PRO A 319 -3.19 16.83 -16.23
N GLY A 320 -2.73 18.04 -16.57
CA GLY A 320 -3.11 18.73 -17.80
C GLY A 320 -2.91 17.90 -19.07
N TRP A 321 -1.77 17.21 -19.19
CA TRP A 321 -1.49 16.32 -20.33
C TRP A 321 -2.53 15.21 -20.48
N TYR A 322 -3.06 14.68 -19.37
CA TYR A 322 -4.05 13.62 -19.38
C TYR A 322 -5.44 14.16 -19.74
N SER A 323 -5.78 15.36 -19.27
CA SER A 323 -7.01 16.06 -19.68
C SER A 323 -7.02 16.31 -21.19
N THR A 324 -5.94 16.86 -21.75
CA THR A 324 -5.77 17.06 -23.20
C THR A 324 -5.85 15.75 -23.98
N LEU A 325 -5.23 14.68 -23.45
CA LEU A 325 -5.34 13.34 -24.05
C LEU A 325 -6.80 12.88 -24.10
N VAL A 326 -7.54 12.96 -22.99
CA VAL A 326 -8.95 12.52 -22.92
C VAL A 326 -9.83 13.34 -23.86
N GLU A 327 -9.61 14.65 -23.96
CA GLU A 327 -10.31 15.52 -24.91
C GLU A 327 -10.07 15.06 -26.36
N SER A 328 -8.82 14.75 -26.73
CA SER A 328 -8.49 14.27 -28.08
C SER A 328 -9.20 12.97 -28.48
N LEU A 329 -9.49 12.09 -27.52
CA LEU A 329 -10.24 10.84 -27.74
C LEU A 329 -11.71 11.11 -28.09
N THR A 330 -12.28 12.24 -27.68
CA THR A 330 -13.68 12.58 -27.98
C THR A 330 -13.87 13.04 -29.42
N HIS A 331 -12.89 13.76 -29.97
CA HIS A 331 -12.94 14.32 -31.33
C HIS A 331 -12.76 13.27 -32.44
N ARG A 332 -12.30 12.06 -32.11
CA ARG A 332 -12.08 10.95 -33.07
C ARG A 332 -13.28 10.02 -33.27
N LYS A 333 -14.46 10.27 -32.67
CA LYS A 333 -15.66 9.51 -33.04
C LYS A 333 -15.96 9.71 -34.53
N PRO A 334 -16.03 8.66 -35.36
CA PRO A 334 -16.56 8.78 -36.70
C PRO A 334 -18.00 9.30 -36.56
N ARG A 335 -18.33 10.42 -37.21
CA ARG A 335 -19.71 10.77 -37.48
C ARG A 335 -20.29 9.62 -38.30
N THR A 336 -21.00 8.70 -37.66
CA THR A 336 -21.90 7.79 -38.38
C THR A 336 -22.87 8.68 -39.13
N LYS A 337 -22.67 8.82 -40.45
CA LYS A 337 -23.66 9.40 -41.35
C LYS A 337 -24.94 8.61 -41.12
N ARG A 338 -25.97 9.25 -40.55
CA ARG A 338 -27.34 8.79 -40.71
C ARG A 338 -27.62 8.88 -42.21
N GLN A 339 -27.53 7.77 -42.91
CA GLN A 339 -28.25 7.62 -44.17
C GLN A 339 -29.72 7.42 -43.77
N SER A 340 -30.50 8.47 -43.96
CA SER A 340 -31.95 8.36 -43.98
C SER A 340 -32.34 7.72 -45.32
N PRO A 341 -33.31 6.78 -45.35
CA PRO A 341 -33.84 6.22 -46.58
C PRO A 341 -34.58 7.28 -47.41
#